data_AF-X1NCE6-F1
#
_entry.id   AF-X1NCE6-F1
#
_cell.length_a   1.000
_cell.length_b   1.000
_cell.length_c   1.000
_cell.angle_alpha   90.00
_cell.angle_beta   90.00
_cell.angle_gamma   90.00
#
_symmetry.space_group_name_H-M   'P 1'
#
loop_
_entity.id
_entity.type
_entity.pdbx_description
1 polymer ?
#
loop_
_entity_poly.entity_id
_entity_poly.type
_entity_poly.pdbx_seq_one_letter_code
_entity_poly.pdbx_strand_id
1 'polypeptide(L)'
;MQSLATSGYKIERNARVKGRSGAEYTFDAVASWDDGLVVHRLGIDDITEDKVSLRQVSLFDTKAYDAGIQEKILLISGKLAPEAKQFAEQQHIEVIELKNRGAIEGGKASDVQSAVEELLTAVPEVKPKKRLLRRIPQPEILKVIPETMARRFTSMPIAIV
;
A
#
# COMPACT_ATOMS: atom_id res chain seq x y z
N MET A 1 -6.45 9.26 5.53
CA MET A 1 -6.79 10.58 4.93
C MET A 1 -5.67 11.62 5.09
N GLN A 2 -5.49 12.31 6.23
CA GLN A 2 -4.53 13.43 6.33
C GLN A 2 -3.09 13.10 5.87
N SER A 3 -2.57 11.92 6.21
CA SER A 3 -1.23 11.46 5.80
C SER A 3 -0.99 11.51 4.28
N LEU A 4 -2.00 11.17 3.47
CA LEU A 4 -1.90 11.17 2.00
C LEU A 4 -1.79 12.60 1.45
N ALA A 5 -2.55 13.55 2.02
CA ALA A 5 -2.50 14.96 1.62
C ALA A 5 -1.14 15.59 1.96
N THR A 6 -0.58 15.27 3.13
CA THR A 6 0.79 15.68 3.51
C THR A 6 1.85 15.07 2.59
N SER A 7 1.56 13.94 1.95
CA SER A 7 2.45 13.24 1.01
C SER A 7 2.33 13.75 -0.44
N GLY A 8 1.50 14.77 -0.70
CA GLY A 8 1.34 15.39 -2.02
C GLY A 8 0.22 14.82 -2.90
N TYR A 9 -0.59 13.88 -2.39
CA TYR A 9 -1.75 13.38 -3.13
C TYR A 9 -2.90 14.38 -3.11
N LYS A 10 -3.55 14.58 -4.26
CA LYS A 10 -4.86 15.24 -4.37
C LYS A 10 -5.93 14.23 -3.96
N ILE A 11 -6.67 14.50 -2.90
CA ILE A 11 -7.73 13.62 -2.38
C ILE A 11 -9.09 14.21 -2.74
N GLU A 12 -9.88 13.43 -3.48
CA GLU A 12 -11.30 13.67 -3.72
C GLU A 12 -12.12 12.74 -2.82
N ARG A 13 -13.13 13.24 -2.12
CA ARG A 13 -14.03 12.43 -1.26
C ARG A 13 -15.39 12.26 -1.93
N ASN A 14 -16.04 11.12 -1.73
CA ASN A 14 -17.29 10.74 -2.41
C ASN A 14 -17.16 10.83 -3.95
N ALA A 15 -15.99 10.47 -4.47
CA ALA A 15 -15.61 10.65 -5.85
C ALA A 15 -16.45 9.75 -6.76
N ARG A 16 -17.01 10.32 -7.84
CA ARG A 16 -17.72 9.56 -8.88
C ARG A 16 -16.76 9.26 -10.02
N VAL A 17 -16.46 7.99 -10.23
CA VAL A 17 -15.56 7.53 -11.29
C VAL A 17 -16.35 6.67 -12.27
N LYS A 18 -16.31 7.07 -13.55
CA LYS A 18 -16.86 6.26 -14.64
C LYS A 18 -15.87 5.17 -15.01
N GLY A 19 -16.32 3.92 -14.99
CA GLY A 19 -15.54 2.75 -15.37
C GLY A 19 -15.45 2.53 -16.87
N ARG A 20 -14.57 1.61 -17.27
CA ARG A 20 -14.34 1.20 -18.67
C ARG A 20 -15.58 0.54 -19.29
N SER A 21 -16.42 -0.11 -18.47
CA SER A 21 -17.75 -0.61 -18.86
C SER A 21 -18.77 0.50 -19.19
N GLY A 22 -18.49 1.75 -18.79
CA GLY A 22 -19.42 2.87 -18.85
C GLY A 22 -20.30 3.03 -17.60
N ALA A 23 -20.25 2.11 -16.64
CA ALA A 23 -20.91 2.25 -15.34
C ALA A 23 -20.30 3.38 -14.51
N GLU A 24 -21.09 4.02 -13.64
CA GLU A 24 -20.59 4.99 -12.66
C GLU A 24 -20.47 4.35 -11.28
N TYR A 25 -19.35 4.60 -10.60
CA TYR A 25 -19.05 4.08 -9.28
C TYR A 25 -18.69 5.21 -8.32
N THR A 26 -19.24 5.17 -7.10
CA THR A 26 -18.96 6.11 -6.01
C THR A 26 -17.93 5.51 -5.05
N PHE A 27 -16.79 6.16 -4.86
CA PHE A 27 -15.76 5.79 -3.87
C PHE A 27 -15.74 6.76 -2.69
N ASP A 28 -15.48 6.28 -1.47
CA ASP A 28 -15.45 7.15 -0.28
C ASP A 28 -14.31 8.16 -0.37
N ALA A 29 -13.16 7.75 -0.90
CA ALA A 29 -12.19 8.66 -1.47
C ALA A 29 -11.41 8.07 -2.65
N VAL A 30 -10.93 8.95 -3.53
CA VAL A 30 -9.89 8.66 -4.50
C VAL A 30 -8.74 9.62 -4.26
N ALA A 31 -7.56 9.07 -4.04
CA ALA A 31 -6.31 9.82 -4.00
C ALA A 31 -5.63 9.71 -5.38
N SER A 32 -5.17 10.84 -5.89
CA SER A 32 -4.42 10.92 -7.15
C SER A 32 -3.11 11.66 -6.94
N TRP A 33 -2.04 11.11 -7.49
CA TRP A 33 -0.72 11.75 -7.55
C TRP A 33 -0.21 11.65 -8.99
N ASP A 34 0.35 12.74 -9.48
CA ASP A 34 0.81 12.90 -10.85
C ASP A 34 2.22 13.46 -10.78
N ASP A 35 3.19 12.65 -11.23
CA ASP A 35 4.61 13.02 -11.26
C ASP A 35 5.03 13.65 -12.61
N GLY A 36 4.08 13.83 -13.53
CA GLY A 36 4.30 14.33 -14.89
C GLY A 36 4.57 13.22 -15.92
N LEU A 37 4.67 11.96 -15.50
CA LEU A 37 4.84 10.78 -16.38
C LEU A 37 3.73 9.74 -16.15
N VAL A 38 3.36 9.48 -14.89
CA VAL A 38 2.35 8.49 -14.50
C VAL A 38 1.38 9.11 -13.48
N VAL A 39 0.08 8.98 -13.75
CA VAL A 39 -0.98 9.33 -12.80
C VAL A 39 -1.29 8.12 -11.93
N HIS A 40 -0.71 8.09 -10.73
CA HIS A 40 -1.03 7.14 -9.69
C HIS A 40 -2.44 7.39 -9.14
N ARG A 41 -3.29 6.36 -9.15
CA ARG A 41 -4.67 6.42 -8.63
C ARG A 41 -4.88 5.33 -7.58
N LEU A 42 -5.23 5.80 -6.39
CA LEU A 42 -5.51 5.02 -5.20
C LEU A 42 -7.00 5.17 -4.83
N GLY A 43 -7.74 4.06 -4.83
CA GLY A 43 -9.13 3.99 -4.40
C GLY A 43 -9.23 3.59 -2.94
N ILE A 44 -10.13 4.25 -2.20
CA ILE A 44 -10.35 4.02 -0.77
C ILE A 44 -11.86 3.92 -0.53
N ASP A 45 -12.31 2.78 -0.01
CA ASP A 45 -13.66 2.58 0.52
C ASP A 45 -13.59 2.16 2.01
N ASP A 46 -14.64 2.45 2.78
CA ASP A 46 -14.85 2.03 4.17
C ASP A 46 -15.99 1.00 4.26
N ILE A 47 -15.73 -0.12 4.94
CA ILE A 47 -16.76 -1.10 5.30
C ILE A 47 -16.91 -1.10 6.82
N THR A 48 -17.97 -0.43 7.26
CA THR A 48 -18.33 -0.28 8.68
C THR A 48 -19.15 -1.46 9.23
N GLU A 49 -19.34 -2.53 8.46
CA GLU A 49 -20.05 -3.75 8.90
C GLU A 49 -19.20 -4.62 9.84
N ASP A 50 -19.83 -5.26 10.83
CA ASP A 50 -19.18 -6.13 11.83
C ASP A 50 -18.42 -7.33 11.24
N LYS A 51 -18.80 -7.78 10.03
CA LYS A 51 -18.27 -8.99 9.41
C LYS A 51 -18.13 -8.82 7.90
N VAL A 52 -16.90 -8.59 7.44
CA VAL A 52 -16.60 -8.31 6.02
C VAL A 52 -16.42 -9.62 5.26
N SER A 53 -17.30 -9.83 4.27
CA SER A 53 -17.36 -11.03 3.44
C SER A 53 -16.52 -10.91 2.16
N LEU A 54 -16.16 -12.06 1.57
CA LEU A 54 -15.45 -12.14 0.28
C LEU A 54 -16.18 -11.34 -0.81
N ARG A 55 -17.52 -11.37 -0.82
CA ARG A 55 -18.34 -10.67 -1.83
C ARG A 55 -18.12 -9.16 -1.82
N GLN A 56 -17.96 -8.54 -0.65
CA GLN A 56 -17.75 -7.10 -0.55
C GLN A 56 -16.36 -6.70 -1.04
N VAL A 57 -15.31 -7.44 -0.63
CA VAL A 57 -13.93 -7.21 -1.09
C VAL A 57 -13.81 -7.43 -2.61
N SER A 58 -14.45 -8.47 -3.14
CA SER A 58 -14.50 -8.76 -4.59
C SER A 58 -15.27 -7.71 -5.38
N LEU A 59 -16.34 -7.14 -4.82
CA LEU A 59 -17.10 -6.06 -5.46
C LEU A 59 -16.26 -4.77 -5.51
N PHE A 60 -15.57 -4.42 -4.42
CA PHE A 60 -14.61 -3.31 -4.39
C PHE A 60 -13.48 -3.49 -5.41
N ASP A 61 -12.91 -4.68 -5.49
CA ASP A 61 -11.88 -5.03 -6.48
C ASP A 61 -12.36 -4.86 -7.92
N THR A 62 -13.54 -5.42 -8.24
CA THR A 62 -14.16 -5.34 -9.57
C THR A 62 -14.45 -3.89 -9.96
N LYS A 63 -14.97 -3.10 -9.02
CA LYS A 63 -15.25 -1.66 -9.13
C LYS A 63 -13.97 -0.86 -9.38
N ALA A 64 -12.91 -1.10 -8.61
CA ALA A 64 -11.62 -0.45 -8.76
C ALA A 64 -10.96 -0.80 -10.11
N TYR A 65 -11.00 -2.09 -10.50
CA TYR A 65 -10.50 -2.55 -11.78
C TYR A 65 -11.25 -1.87 -12.94
N ASP A 66 -12.58 -1.87 -12.97
CA ASP A 66 -13.30 -1.22 -14.07
C ASP A 66 -13.06 0.30 -14.09
N ALA A 67 -12.97 0.95 -12.92
CA ALA A 67 -12.60 2.36 -12.76
C ALA A 67 -11.15 2.70 -13.17
N GLY A 68 -10.31 1.72 -13.51
CA GLY A 68 -8.91 1.93 -13.85
C GLY A 68 -8.03 2.36 -12.67
N ILE A 69 -8.46 2.05 -11.45
CA ILE A 69 -7.74 2.33 -10.22
C ILE A 69 -6.81 1.14 -9.93
N GLN A 70 -5.52 1.43 -9.73
CA GLN A 70 -4.48 0.41 -9.58
C GLN A 70 -4.24 0.07 -8.11
N GLU A 71 -4.06 1.10 -7.28
CA GLU A 71 -3.81 0.97 -5.85
C GLU A 71 -5.15 0.93 -5.09
N LYS A 72 -5.29 0.00 -4.14
CA LYS A 72 -6.58 -0.32 -3.50
C LYS A 72 -6.38 -0.40 -2.00
N ILE A 73 -7.00 0.51 -1.24
CA ILE A 73 -7.06 0.43 0.22
C ILE A 73 -8.50 0.19 0.64
N LEU A 74 -8.71 -0.77 1.53
CA LEU A 74 -10.01 -1.06 2.13
C LEU A 74 -9.92 -0.82 3.64
N LEU A 75 -10.68 0.15 4.13
CA LEU A 75 -10.80 0.41 5.56
C LEU A 75 -11.91 -0.50 6.11
N ILE A 76 -11.65 -1.27 7.17
CA ILE A 76 -12.65 -2.15 7.77
C ILE A 76 -12.79 -1.90 9.26
N SER A 77 -14.02 -1.78 9.77
CA SER A 77 -14.28 -1.68 11.21
C SER A 77 -14.55 -3.03 11.88
N GLY A 78 -15.10 -3.98 11.11
CA GLY A 78 -15.42 -5.33 11.57
C GLY A 78 -14.33 -6.38 11.31
N LYS A 79 -14.68 -7.65 11.51
CA LYS A 79 -13.79 -8.80 11.29
C LYS A 79 -13.83 -9.25 9.84
N LEU A 80 -12.67 -9.36 9.21
CA LEU A 80 -12.53 -9.91 7.86
C LEU A 80 -12.69 -11.45 7.88
N ALA A 81 -13.48 -12.00 6.96
CA ALA A 81 -13.56 -13.44 6.74
C ALA A 81 -12.22 -14.01 6.22
N PRO A 82 -11.81 -15.25 6.57
CA PRO A 82 -10.51 -15.79 6.17
C PRO A 82 -10.36 -15.89 4.64
N GLU A 83 -11.44 -16.21 3.91
CA GLU A 83 -11.46 -16.24 2.44
C GLU A 83 -11.31 -14.83 1.87
N ALA A 84 -11.90 -13.83 2.51
CA ALA A 84 -11.78 -12.42 2.11
C ALA A 84 -10.35 -11.88 2.34
N LYS A 85 -9.67 -12.33 3.41
CA LYS A 85 -8.26 -12.03 3.67
C LYS A 85 -7.34 -12.61 2.60
N GLN A 86 -7.52 -13.89 2.26
CA GLN A 86 -6.76 -14.55 1.19
C GLN A 86 -6.97 -13.86 -0.17
N PHE A 87 -8.20 -13.48 -0.48
CA PHE A 87 -8.52 -12.74 -1.71
C PHE A 87 -7.87 -11.34 -1.71
N ALA A 88 -7.91 -10.61 -0.60
CA ALA A 88 -7.27 -9.30 -0.49
C ALA A 88 -5.75 -9.38 -0.70
N GLU A 89 -5.09 -10.37 -0.09
CA GLU A 89 -3.66 -10.64 -0.28
C GLU A 89 -3.34 -10.98 -1.75
N GLN A 90 -4.17 -11.80 -2.41
CA GLN A 90 -3.99 -12.18 -3.81
C GLN A 90 -4.23 -11.03 -4.81
N GLN A 91 -5.16 -10.11 -4.53
CA GLN A 91 -5.49 -8.98 -5.42
C GLN A 91 -4.71 -7.69 -5.08
N HIS A 92 -3.73 -7.78 -4.18
CA HIS A 92 -2.94 -6.67 -3.65
C HIS A 92 -3.81 -5.52 -3.09
N ILE A 93 -4.85 -5.87 -2.34
CA ILE A 93 -5.71 -4.92 -1.62
C ILE A 93 -5.14 -4.73 -0.22
N GLU A 94 -4.73 -3.51 0.11
CA GLU A 94 -4.25 -3.16 1.44
C GLU A 94 -5.45 -2.98 2.39
N VAL A 95 -5.63 -3.92 3.32
CA VAL A 95 -6.72 -3.86 4.31
C VAL A 95 -6.22 -3.22 5.60
N ILE A 96 -6.91 -2.18 6.06
CA ILE A 96 -6.59 -1.47 7.30
C ILE A 96 -7.74 -1.65 8.29
N GLU A 97 -7.48 -2.38 9.38
CA GLU A 97 -8.42 -2.54 10.49
C GLU A 97 -8.52 -1.24 11.31
N LEU A 98 -9.66 -0.55 11.19
CA LEU A 98 -10.04 0.58 12.02
C LEU A 98 -10.45 0.09 13.41
N LYS A 99 -9.46 -0.18 14.27
CA LYS A 99 -9.71 -0.41 15.70
C LYS A 99 -10.39 0.82 16.30
N ASN A 100 -11.67 0.67 16.62
CA ASN A 100 -12.48 1.72 17.23
C ASN A 100 -11.80 2.15 18.55
N ARG A 101 -11.36 3.42 18.63
CA ARG A 101 -10.44 3.90 19.68
C ARG A 101 -11.20 4.25 20.98
N GLY A 102 -12.06 3.34 21.42
CA GLY A 102 -13.00 3.54 22.52
C GLY A 102 -13.36 2.23 23.22
N ALA A 103 -12.40 1.64 23.93
CA ALA A 103 -12.56 0.70 25.05
C ALA A 103 -11.19 0.07 25.40
N ILE A 104 -10.31 0.83 26.06
CA ILE A 104 -9.20 0.25 26.83
C ILE A 104 -9.20 0.92 28.21
N GLU A 105 -10.10 0.44 29.06
CA GLU A 105 -9.96 0.61 30.50
C GLU A 105 -9.04 -0.49 31.05
N GLY A 106 -8.12 -0.11 31.94
CA GLY A 106 -7.44 -0.94 32.95
C GLY A 106 -6.95 -2.35 32.58
N GLY A 107 -5.65 -2.50 32.29
CA GLY A 107 -5.08 -3.85 32.15
C GLY A 107 -3.57 -3.96 31.87
N LYS A 108 -2.71 -3.49 32.80
CA LYS A 108 -1.27 -3.81 32.95
C LYS A 108 -0.41 -4.03 31.68
N ALA A 109 0.47 -3.07 31.42
CA ALA A 109 1.79 -3.31 30.83
C ALA A 109 2.84 -2.49 31.62
N SER A 110 3.08 -2.88 32.87
CA SER A 110 3.97 -2.20 33.82
C SER A 110 5.47 -2.47 33.59
N ASP A 111 5.84 -3.13 32.50
CA ASP A 111 7.19 -3.65 32.25
C ASP A 111 8.03 -2.79 31.29
N VAL A 112 7.50 -1.64 30.83
CA VAL A 112 8.22 -0.73 29.92
C VAL A 112 8.95 0.40 30.68
N GLN A 113 8.71 0.57 31.99
CA GLN A 113 9.25 1.71 32.74
C GLN A 113 10.73 1.56 33.16
N SER A 114 11.25 0.35 33.36
CA SER A 114 12.69 0.16 33.66
C SER A 114 13.63 0.37 32.46
N ALA A 115 13.12 0.32 31.23
CA ALA A 115 13.94 0.46 30.01
C ALA A 115 14.12 1.93 29.55
N VAL A 116 13.45 2.88 30.18
CA VAL A 116 13.42 4.30 29.74
C VAL A 116 14.44 5.16 30.49
N GLU A 117 14.85 4.79 31.71
CA GLU A 117 15.84 5.58 32.48
C GLU A 117 17.29 5.41 31.98
N GLU A 118 17.67 4.27 31.41
CA GLU A 118 19.07 4.02 30.99
C GLU A 118 19.49 4.79 29.71
N LEU A 119 18.52 5.30 28.93
CA LEU A 119 18.76 6.01 27.67
C LEU A 119 18.78 7.54 27.77
N LEU A 120 18.53 8.12 28.95
CA LEU A 120 18.36 9.58 29.11
C LEU A 120 19.66 10.35 29.42
N THR A 121 20.82 9.68 29.51
CA THR A 121 22.09 10.30 29.96
C THR A 121 23.04 10.73 28.82
N ALA A 122 22.57 10.84 27.57
CA ALA A 122 23.41 11.25 26.42
C ALA A 122 22.69 12.07 25.33
N VAL A 123 22.79 13.40 25.43
CA VAL A 123 22.47 14.43 24.39
C VAL A 123 23.57 15.52 24.51
N PRO A 124 24.22 16.10 23.46
CA PRO A 124 23.76 16.50 22.10
C PRO A 124 24.66 15.96 20.94
N GLU A 125 24.62 16.36 19.65
CA GLU A 125 23.76 17.28 18.85
C GLU A 125 22.71 16.52 18.01
N VAL A 126 21.73 17.26 17.46
CA VAL A 126 21.14 16.91 16.15
C VAL A 126 21.21 18.11 15.19
N LYS A 127 22.11 18.04 14.20
CA LYS A 127 22.08 18.91 13.01
C LYS A 127 21.15 18.30 11.95
N PRO A 128 20.22 19.05 11.33
CA PRO A 128 19.21 18.49 10.44
C PRO A 128 19.81 18.17 9.06
N LYS A 129 20.14 16.89 8.81
CA LYS A 129 20.63 16.42 7.51
C LYS A 129 19.45 16.09 6.58
N LYS A 130 19.22 16.94 5.58
CA LYS A 130 18.21 16.71 4.51
C LYS A 130 18.44 15.33 3.86
N ARG A 131 17.41 14.47 3.85
CA ARG A 131 17.48 13.13 3.24
C ARG A 131 17.49 13.25 1.71
N LEU A 132 18.68 13.38 1.13
CA LEU A 132 18.89 13.17 -0.30
C LEU A 132 18.77 11.66 -0.59
N LEU A 133 17.67 11.24 -1.23
CA LEU A 133 17.49 9.87 -1.72
C LEU A 133 18.34 9.61 -2.97
N ARG A 134 19.67 9.63 -2.81
CA ARG A 134 20.62 9.18 -3.83
C ARG A 134 21.15 7.81 -3.44
N ARG A 135 20.34 6.76 -3.66
CA ARG A 135 20.84 5.38 -3.63
C ARG A 135 21.81 5.19 -4.80
N ILE A 136 23.10 5.21 -4.51
CA ILE A 136 24.10 4.61 -5.38
C ILE A 136 23.90 3.09 -5.25
N PRO A 137 23.62 2.34 -6.34
CA PRO A 137 23.50 0.89 -6.25
C PRO A 137 24.85 0.29 -5.83
N GLN A 138 24.83 -0.56 -4.80
CA GLN A 138 26.02 -1.28 -4.35
C GLN A 138 26.44 -2.28 -5.42
N PRO A 139 27.72 -2.32 -5.85
CA PRO A 139 28.16 -3.15 -6.98
C PRO A 139 28.12 -4.66 -6.69
N GLU A 140 27.94 -5.08 -5.43
CA GLU A 140 27.96 -6.49 -5.02
C GLU A 140 26.71 -7.28 -5.42
N ILE A 141 25.59 -6.61 -5.72
CA ILE A 141 24.34 -7.29 -6.15
C ILE A 141 24.44 -7.78 -7.61
N LEU A 142 25.35 -7.22 -8.42
CA LEU A 142 25.55 -7.58 -9.84
C LEU A 142 26.19 -8.96 -10.08
N LYS A 143 26.41 -9.78 -9.03
CA LYS A 143 27.01 -11.12 -9.15
C LYS A 143 26.05 -12.29 -8.88
N VAL A 144 24.75 -12.05 -8.79
CA VAL A 144 23.73 -13.11 -8.62
C VAL A 144 23.07 -13.53 -9.94
N ILE A 145 23.88 -13.60 -11.02
CA ILE A 145 23.55 -14.42 -12.20
C ILE A 145 24.42 -15.67 -12.10
N PRO A 146 23.88 -16.86 -11.77
CA PRO A 146 24.69 -18.08 -11.74
C PRO A 146 25.18 -18.42 -13.15
N GLU A 147 26.51 -18.48 -13.33
CA GLU A 147 27.18 -18.82 -14.61
C GLU A 147 26.65 -20.10 -15.27
N THR A 148 26.08 -21.02 -14.47
CA THR A 148 25.49 -22.28 -14.91
C THR A 148 24.26 -22.12 -15.83
N MET A 149 23.59 -20.97 -15.89
CA MET A 149 22.51 -20.73 -16.87
C MET A 149 22.95 -20.07 -18.18
N ALA A 150 24.16 -19.50 -18.26
CA ALA A 150 24.60 -18.70 -19.42
C ALA A 150 25.01 -19.53 -20.67
N ARG A 151 25.04 -20.87 -20.58
CA ARG A 151 25.66 -21.76 -21.60
C ARG A 151 24.71 -22.49 -22.55
N ARG A 152 23.46 -22.04 -22.75
CA ARG A 152 22.50 -22.73 -23.66
C ARG A 152 21.82 -21.89 -24.76
N PHE A 153 22.22 -20.63 -24.96
CA PHE A 153 21.74 -19.81 -26.09
C PHE A 153 22.87 -19.40 -27.04
N THR A 154 23.48 -20.40 -27.68
CA THR A 154 24.34 -20.20 -28.85
C THR A 154 23.50 -19.95 -30.10
N SER A 155 23.43 -18.69 -30.52
CA SER A 155 23.32 -18.19 -31.91
C SER A 155 22.58 -19.04 -32.96
N MET A 156 21.49 -18.49 -33.51
CA MET A 156 21.17 -18.65 -34.93
C MET A 156 21.57 -17.38 -35.70
N PRO A 157 22.32 -17.48 -36.81
CA PRO A 157 22.57 -16.33 -37.68
C PRO A 157 21.33 -16.02 -38.52
N ILE A 158 20.91 -14.76 -38.53
CA ILE A 158 19.89 -14.27 -39.47
C ILE A 158 20.60 -13.89 -40.77
N ALA A 159 20.27 -14.58 -41.87
CA ALA A 159 20.62 -14.11 -43.20
C ALA A 159 19.64 -12.98 -43.58
N ILE A 160 20.19 -11.82 -43.94
CA ILE A 160 19.43 -10.72 -44.51
C ILE A 160 19.47 -10.90 -46.03
N VAL A 161 18.30 -10.94 -46.67
CA VAL A 161 18.08 -10.87 -48.13
C VAL A 161 16.94 -9.89 -48.36
#